data_AF-A0A7W1FMH1-F1
#
_entry.id   AF-A0A7W1FMH1-F1
#
_cell.length_a   1.000
_cell.length_b   1.000
_cell.length_c   1.000
_cell.angle_alpha   90.00
_cell.angle_beta   90.00
_cell.angle_gamma   90.00
#
_symmetry.space_group_name_H-M   'P 1'
#
loop_
_entity.id
_entity.type
_entity.pdbx_description
1 polymer ?
#
loop_
_entity_poly.entity_id
_entity_poly.type
_entity_poly.pdbx_seq_one_letter_code
_entity_poly.pdbx_strand_id
1 'polypeptide(L)'
;MPMHCRTILRCCLLVTLALAPAFAGESAPWPQVVPGFIAPTAGEHPRLFFRRGDLPALRQRAETAAGKAILGRLRILLGNDGTALPSAYQASTEAYQDATKDLPIGAFTLWHPAGYGLLWQLTQEQRYADLARQAVEKIFAGQRDRDDRYSWKSPGGYLRAGPSVGAIAMAYDLCYDGWDAAFRQQVAQALLHYDGGPTKRDGGGQQTLDVMATKVHMPPFSNHYAGQVGGVALALLAIRGDAGVDGAEDAALIERYLTSSEKNTTIAITGGFGNRGQYAEGDGPGTITTDTAYVPALQAWRIAGGKDFVSGREDVQWLLLKWSMLTIGNPGAAAYPEKAKALAEAKLTNPANGWPSFPDRGPYPHNVYSRAGSSGSGLFAQGFGIAPAELKPVLLWTYQHGLCPVEPDYDAVSYPHRAVLAFINWPFDVVERNPGEVLPRMVVDERWGLFLFRNRWQDPEDIVISALPLGHKGYHKVPGGDVIVWGLGERVTLPAGTFAGKYTTFTTGTHGGVANTANGSLGVDFSKASGADALIVIAGTGVRRLKSGSKGALNTALVKLGDNDLAVITLTKGQHPTAQVVEDHLELGEQRIALSNGVLSFTK
;
A
#
# COMPACT_ATOMS: atom_id res chain seq x y z
N MET A 1 -20.71 68.48 -38.37
CA MET A 1 -21.26 67.94 -37.10
C MET A 1 -21.00 66.44 -37.08
N PRO A 2 -20.26 65.91 -36.09
CA PRO A 2 -19.54 64.65 -36.23
C PRO A 2 -20.11 63.48 -35.41
N MET A 3 -19.69 62.29 -35.85
CA MET A 3 -19.60 61.00 -35.16
C MET A 3 -19.53 61.05 -33.64
N HIS A 4 -20.27 60.18 -32.95
CA HIS A 4 -19.91 59.69 -31.62
C HIS A 4 -19.97 58.16 -31.57
N CYS A 5 -18.77 57.58 -31.54
CA CYS A 5 -18.41 56.22 -31.21
C CYS A 5 -18.63 55.99 -29.70
N ARG A 6 -19.28 54.89 -29.29
CA ARG A 6 -19.16 54.36 -27.91
C ARG A 6 -19.03 52.84 -27.90
N THR A 7 -17.83 52.45 -27.51
CA THR A 7 -17.29 51.14 -27.19
C THR A 7 -18.13 50.37 -26.16
N ILE A 8 -18.44 49.11 -26.45
CA ILE A 8 -18.98 48.14 -25.50
C ILE A 8 -17.79 47.48 -24.78
N LEU A 9 -17.58 47.85 -23.51
CA LEU A 9 -16.63 47.19 -22.62
C LEU A 9 -17.34 45.99 -21.96
N ARG A 10 -17.02 44.76 -22.39
CA ARG A 10 -17.44 43.53 -21.70
C ARG A 10 -16.50 43.30 -20.50
N CYS A 11 -16.97 43.58 -19.29
CA CYS A 11 -16.33 43.10 -18.07
C CYS A 11 -16.61 41.60 -17.89
N CYS A 12 -15.65 40.75 -18.26
CA CYS A 12 -15.62 39.36 -17.81
C CYS A 12 -15.08 39.33 -16.37
N LEU A 13 -15.98 39.24 -15.38
CA LEU A 13 -15.62 38.96 -14.00
C LEU A 13 -15.31 37.45 -13.88
N LEU A 14 -14.03 37.09 -13.95
CA LEU A 14 -13.54 35.75 -13.60
C LEU A 14 -13.53 35.65 -12.07
N VAL A 15 -14.57 35.02 -11.50
CA VAL A 15 -14.57 34.60 -10.10
C VAL A 15 -13.83 33.26 -10.02
N THR A 16 -12.55 33.30 -9.73
CA THR A 16 -11.78 32.12 -9.30
C THR A 16 -12.09 31.84 -7.83
N LEU A 17 -13.08 30.98 -7.58
CA LEU A 17 -13.27 30.35 -6.28
C LEU A 17 -12.15 29.31 -6.07
N ALA A 18 -11.03 29.76 -5.51
CA ALA A 18 -10.02 28.87 -4.97
C ALA A 18 -10.57 28.28 -3.65
N LEU A 19 -11.15 27.09 -3.72
CA LEU A 19 -11.40 26.25 -2.55
C LEU A 19 -10.05 25.71 -2.06
N ALA A 20 -9.34 26.50 -1.24
CA ALA A 20 -8.29 25.95 -0.40
C ALA A 20 -8.97 25.22 0.77
N PRO A 21 -8.73 23.92 1.00
CA PRO A 21 -9.21 23.26 2.20
C PRO A 21 -8.37 23.78 3.38
N ALA A 22 -8.98 24.66 4.16
CA ALA A 22 -8.45 25.05 5.46
C ALA A 22 -8.70 23.90 6.45
N PHE A 23 -7.71 23.04 6.66
CA PHE A 23 -7.71 22.08 7.76
C PHE A 23 -6.46 22.26 8.61
N ALA A 24 -6.52 23.26 9.50
CA ALA A 24 -5.68 23.35 10.68
C ALA A 24 -6.61 23.56 11.90
N GLY A 25 -7.49 22.59 12.13
CA GLY A 25 -8.21 22.45 13.40
C GLY A 25 -7.44 21.50 14.31
N GLU A 26 -7.60 21.65 15.63
CA GLU A 26 -7.11 20.66 16.61
C GLU A 26 -7.44 19.24 16.13
N SER A 27 -6.43 18.37 16.12
CA SER A 27 -6.61 16.99 15.67
C SER A 27 -7.66 16.32 16.56
N ALA A 28 -8.82 15.98 15.99
CA ALA A 28 -9.86 15.25 16.68
C ALA A 28 -9.26 13.99 17.36
N PRO A 29 -9.84 13.54 18.49
CA PRO A 29 -9.41 12.30 19.14
C PRO A 29 -9.31 11.16 18.13
N TRP A 30 -8.20 10.43 18.16
CA TRP A 30 -7.90 9.36 17.21
C TRP A 30 -7.49 8.07 17.94
N PRO A 31 -8.03 6.89 17.57
CA PRO A 31 -9.02 6.65 16.52
C PRO A 31 -10.38 7.33 16.76
N GLN A 32 -11.08 7.65 15.68
CA GLN A 32 -12.43 8.22 15.77
C GLN A 32 -13.45 7.13 16.11
N VAL A 33 -14.53 7.50 16.79
CA VAL A 33 -15.69 6.60 16.95
C VAL A 33 -16.46 6.57 15.64
N VAL A 34 -16.82 5.37 15.17
CA VAL A 34 -17.63 5.21 13.96
C VAL A 34 -19.03 5.80 14.19
N PRO A 35 -19.48 6.79 13.39
CA PRO A 35 -20.79 7.39 13.55
C PRO A 35 -21.92 6.35 13.47
N GLY A 36 -22.84 6.36 14.44
CA GLY A 36 -23.96 5.42 14.48
C GLY A 36 -23.56 3.97 14.75
N PHE A 37 -22.34 3.73 15.25
CA PHE A 37 -21.88 2.37 15.53
C PHE A 37 -22.77 1.64 16.54
N ILE A 38 -23.13 0.41 16.18
CA ILE A 38 -23.81 -0.55 17.05
C ILE A 38 -22.86 -1.72 17.25
N ALA A 39 -22.49 -1.95 18.52
CA ALA A 39 -21.60 -3.05 18.86
C ALA A 39 -22.20 -4.42 18.47
N PRO A 40 -21.38 -5.38 18.02
CA PRO A 40 -21.80 -6.76 17.88
C PRO A 40 -22.47 -7.31 19.12
N THR A 41 -23.62 -7.96 18.94
CA THR A 41 -24.21 -8.74 20.04
C THR A 41 -23.35 -9.98 20.29
N ALA A 42 -23.44 -10.55 21.49
CA ALA A 42 -22.74 -11.79 21.82
C ALA A 42 -23.08 -12.89 20.80
N GLY A 43 -22.05 -13.61 20.33
CA GLY A 43 -22.17 -14.66 19.31
C GLY A 43 -22.58 -14.18 17.91
N GLU A 44 -22.61 -12.87 17.64
CA GLU A 44 -22.95 -12.36 16.30
C GLU A 44 -21.78 -12.50 15.32
N HIS A 45 -22.03 -13.23 14.24
CA HIS A 45 -21.07 -13.44 13.17
C HIS A 45 -21.77 -13.53 11.80
N PRO A 46 -21.10 -13.17 10.69
CA PRO A 46 -19.77 -12.56 10.62
C PRO A 46 -19.75 -11.12 11.17
N ARG A 47 -18.57 -10.62 11.52
CA ARG A 47 -18.37 -9.28 12.09
C ARG A 47 -17.06 -8.60 11.75
N LEU A 48 -16.06 -9.32 11.22
CA LEU A 48 -14.77 -8.70 10.91
C LEU A 48 -14.83 -7.79 9.68
N PHE A 49 -15.56 -8.18 8.62
CA PHE A 49 -15.53 -7.46 7.34
C PHE A 49 -16.90 -7.03 6.83
N PHE A 50 -17.95 -7.66 7.35
CA PHE A 50 -19.36 -7.37 7.10
C PHE A 50 -20.18 -8.02 8.22
N ARG A 51 -21.46 -7.71 8.28
CA ARG A 51 -22.41 -8.17 9.30
C ARG A 51 -23.50 -9.01 8.64
N ARG A 52 -24.29 -9.75 9.43
CA ARG A 52 -25.40 -10.58 8.88
C ARG A 52 -26.36 -9.77 8.00
N GLY A 53 -26.62 -8.52 8.36
CA GLY A 53 -27.47 -7.60 7.59
C GLY A 53 -26.97 -7.29 6.18
N ASP A 54 -25.67 -7.48 5.91
CA ASP A 54 -25.06 -7.21 4.61
C ASP A 54 -25.18 -8.41 3.64
N LEU A 55 -25.51 -9.60 4.15
CA LEU A 55 -25.57 -10.83 3.34
C LEU A 55 -26.52 -10.75 2.13
N PRO A 56 -27.72 -10.14 2.21
CA PRO A 56 -28.58 -9.99 1.03
C PRO A 56 -27.89 -9.21 -0.10
N ALA A 57 -27.22 -8.10 0.23
CA ALA A 57 -26.49 -7.30 -0.75
C ALA A 57 -25.27 -8.07 -1.31
N LEU A 58 -24.56 -8.81 -0.46
CA LEU A 58 -23.44 -9.65 -0.90
C LEU A 58 -23.90 -10.81 -1.81
N ARG A 59 -25.06 -11.41 -1.56
CA ARG A 59 -25.63 -12.43 -2.46
C ARG A 59 -26.05 -11.84 -3.80
N GLN A 60 -26.66 -10.65 -3.81
CA GLN A 60 -26.94 -9.95 -5.06
C GLN A 60 -25.64 -9.62 -5.81
N ARG A 61 -24.61 -9.19 -5.07
CA ARG A 61 -23.28 -8.92 -5.62
C ARG A 61 -22.65 -10.16 -6.26
N ALA A 62 -22.86 -11.34 -5.69
CA ALA A 62 -22.40 -12.62 -6.24
C ALA A 62 -22.97 -12.92 -7.63
N GLU A 63 -24.14 -12.36 -7.97
CA GLU A 63 -24.77 -12.58 -9.27
C GLU A 63 -24.27 -11.67 -10.38
N THR A 64 -23.57 -10.59 -10.04
CA THR A 64 -22.95 -9.67 -11.02
C THR A 64 -21.79 -10.35 -11.76
N ALA A 65 -21.43 -9.82 -12.93
CA ALA A 65 -20.29 -10.34 -13.70
C ALA A 65 -18.97 -10.28 -12.91
N ALA A 66 -18.71 -9.17 -12.22
CA ALA A 66 -17.53 -9.02 -11.37
C ALA A 66 -17.57 -9.98 -10.16
N GLY A 67 -18.74 -10.14 -9.54
CA GLY A 67 -18.94 -11.09 -8.43
C GLY A 67 -18.63 -12.53 -8.86
N LYS A 68 -19.21 -12.96 -9.99
CA LYS A 68 -18.95 -14.28 -10.59
C LYS A 68 -17.48 -14.48 -10.92
N ALA A 69 -16.81 -13.47 -11.46
CA ALA A 69 -15.38 -13.54 -11.76
C ALA A 69 -14.52 -13.72 -10.50
N ILE A 70 -14.78 -12.94 -9.44
CA ILE A 70 -14.05 -13.06 -8.17
C ILE A 70 -14.32 -14.42 -7.51
N LEU A 71 -15.57 -14.90 -7.50
CA LEU A 71 -15.91 -16.20 -6.92
C LEU A 71 -15.34 -17.37 -7.73
N GLY A 72 -15.29 -17.26 -9.06
CA GLY A 72 -14.57 -18.20 -9.93
C GLY A 72 -13.07 -18.22 -9.60
N ARG A 73 -12.47 -17.03 -9.40
CA ARG A 73 -11.07 -16.94 -8.96
C ARG A 73 -10.87 -17.58 -7.59
N LEU A 74 -11.76 -17.35 -6.64
CA LEU A 74 -11.71 -17.98 -5.31
C LEU A 74 -11.71 -19.52 -5.42
N ARG A 75 -12.58 -20.10 -6.25
CA ARG A 75 -12.63 -21.57 -6.47
C ARG A 75 -11.32 -22.13 -7.02
N ILE A 76 -10.68 -21.42 -7.94
CA ILE A 76 -9.33 -21.79 -8.43
C ILE A 76 -8.31 -21.75 -7.29
N LEU A 77 -8.34 -20.71 -6.46
CA LEU A 77 -7.40 -20.54 -5.34
C LEU A 77 -7.60 -21.55 -4.21
N LEU A 78 -8.81 -22.10 -4.06
CA LEU A 78 -9.12 -23.16 -3.09
C LEU A 78 -8.66 -24.55 -3.55
N GLY A 79 -8.32 -24.70 -4.84
CA GLY A 79 -8.08 -26.01 -5.46
C GLY A 79 -9.38 -26.82 -5.58
N ASN A 80 -9.36 -27.87 -6.42
CA ASN A 80 -10.51 -28.77 -6.61
C ASN A 80 -11.86 -28.03 -6.84
N ASP A 81 -11.82 -26.90 -7.54
CA ASP A 81 -12.95 -26.00 -7.81
C ASP A 81 -13.71 -25.54 -6.53
N GLY A 82 -13.01 -25.53 -5.40
CA GLY A 82 -13.56 -25.24 -4.07
C GLY A 82 -14.48 -26.34 -3.52
N THR A 83 -14.54 -27.52 -4.13
CA THR A 83 -15.48 -28.60 -3.73
C THR A 83 -14.88 -29.65 -2.80
N ALA A 84 -13.56 -29.64 -2.62
CA ALA A 84 -12.83 -30.51 -1.71
C ALA A 84 -11.55 -29.81 -1.21
N LEU A 85 -10.94 -30.30 -0.13
CA LEU A 85 -9.64 -29.80 0.32
C LEU A 85 -8.59 -29.92 -0.79
N PRO A 86 -7.56 -29.04 -0.79
CA PRO A 86 -6.42 -29.12 -1.71
C PRO A 86 -5.77 -30.51 -1.79
N SER A 87 -5.16 -30.80 -2.93
CA SER A 87 -4.39 -32.04 -3.15
C SER A 87 -2.89 -31.85 -2.95
N ALA A 88 -2.40 -30.61 -2.90
CA ALA A 88 -0.99 -30.27 -2.72
C ALA A 88 -0.77 -29.55 -1.38
N TYR A 89 0.27 -29.95 -0.66
CA TYR A 89 0.59 -29.49 0.70
C TYR A 89 2.07 -29.19 0.84
N GLN A 90 2.41 -28.26 1.73
CA GLN A 90 3.79 -28.02 2.13
C GLN A 90 4.32 -29.20 2.94
N ALA A 91 5.48 -29.72 2.55
CA ALA A 91 6.16 -30.82 3.21
C ALA A 91 7.13 -30.37 4.31
N SER A 92 7.52 -29.08 4.35
CA SER A 92 8.35 -28.53 5.42
C SER A 92 7.69 -28.78 6.78
N THR A 93 8.48 -29.20 7.76
CA THR A 93 8.06 -29.36 9.15
C THR A 93 8.46 -28.15 10.01
N GLU A 94 9.43 -27.36 9.55
CA GLU A 94 9.89 -26.13 10.19
C GLU A 94 9.91 -24.96 9.21
N ALA A 95 10.01 -23.75 9.73
CA ALA A 95 10.09 -22.56 8.90
C ALA A 95 11.44 -22.45 8.20
N TYR A 96 11.45 -21.93 6.96
CA TYR A 96 12.67 -21.71 6.17
C TYR A 96 13.41 -23.00 5.79
N GLN A 97 12.72 -24.14 5.75
CA GLN A 97 13.28 -25.40 5.25
C GLN A 97 13.25 -25.46 3.73
N ASP A 98 12.38 -24.68 3.10
CA ASP A 98 12.36 -24.49 1.65
C ASP A 98 12.14 -25.82 0.89
N ALA A 99 11.55 -26.84 1.55
CA ALA A 99 11.44 -28.21 1.05
C ALA A 99 10.53 -28.32 -0.18
N THR A 100 9.49 -27.48 -0.27
CA THR A 100 8.72 -27.27 -1.51
C THR A 100 8.52 -25.78 -1.77
N LYS A 101 9.33 -25.20 -2.68
CA LYS A 101 9.24 -23.76 -3.03
C LYS A 101 8.12 -23.44 -4.02
N ASP A 102 7.80 -24.39 -4.90
CA ASP A 102 6.95 -24.16 -6.07
C ASP A 102 5.65 -24.99 -6.03
N LEU A 103 4.85 -24.78 -4.99
CA LEU A 103 3.52 -25.39 -4.94
C LEU A 103 2.58 -24.79 -6.00
N PRO A 104 1.66 -25.57 -6.59
CA PRO A 104 0.72 -25.06 -7.58
C PRO A 104 -0.26 -24.03 -6.98
N ILE A 105 -0.94 -23.26 -7.84
CA ILE A 105 -2.14 -22.52 -7.42
C ILE A 105 -3.18 -23.55 -6.93
N GLY A 106 -3.88 -23.23 -5.83
CA GLY A 106 -4.79 -24.18 -5.18
C GLY A 106 -4.13 -25.14 -4.21
N ALA A 107 -2.82 -25.05 -3.97
CA ALA A 107 -2.15 -25.75 -2.87
C ALA A 107 -2.58 -25.19 -1.51
N PHE A 108 -2.58 -26.03 -0.48
CA PHE A 108 -3.05 -25.69 0.85
C PHE A 108 -2.39 -24.44 1.44
N THR A 109 -3.20 -23.59 2.06
CA THR A 109 -2.80 -22.37 2.76
C THR A 109 -3.61 -22.22 4.04
N LEU A 110 -3.11 -21.46 5.01
CA LEU A 110 -3.83 -21.15 6.25
C LEU A 110 -5.14 -20.39 6.00
N TRP A 111 -5.31 -19.82 4.80
CA TRP A 111 -6.44 -19.00 4.40
C TRP A 111 -7.53 -19.76 3.62
N HIS A 112 -7.35 -21.06 3.35
CA HIS A 112 -8.41 -21.90 2.79
C HIS A 112 -9.70 -21.87 3.63
N PRO A 113 -9.65 -22.01 4.96
CA PRO A 113 -10.85 -21.94 5.79
C PRO A 113 -11.67 -20.65 5.58
N ALA A 114 -11.02 -19.48 5.44
CA ALA A 114 -11.73 -18.22 5.17
C ALA A 114 -12.40 -18.22 3.79
N GLY A 115 -11.76 -18.80 2.78
CA GLY A 115 -12.34 -18.93 1.45
C GLY A 115 -13.58 -19.83 1.43
N TYR A 116 -13.52 -20.98 2.10
CA TYR A 116 -14.71 -21.83 2.31
C TYR A 116 -15.77 -21.12 3.15
N GLY A 117 -15.38 -20.36 4.17
CA GLY A 117 -16.29 -19.55 4.97
C GLY A 117 -17.09 -18.54 4.16
N LEU A 118 -16.47 -17.86 3.19
CA LEU A 118 -17.23 -16.98 2.29
C LEU A 118 -18.25 -17.76 1.46
N LEU A 119 -17.88 -18.92 0.91
CA LEU A 119 -18.81 -19.75 0.16
C LEU A 119 -19.98 -20.22 1.03
N TRP A 120 -19.72 -20.62 2.28
CA TRP A 120 -20.76 -20.92 3.28
C TRP A 120 -21.70 -19.73 3.50
N GLN A 121 -21.19 -18.53 3.71
CA GLN A 121 -22.02 -17.34 3.95
C GLN A 121 -22.95 -17.03 2.76
N LEU A 122 -22.43 -17.21 1.54
CA LEU A 122 -23.19 -16.95 0.31
C LEU A 122 -24.22 -18.04 0.02
N THR A 123 -23.88 -19.33 0.17
CA THR A 123 -24.74 -20.44 -0.29
C THR A 123 -25.49 -21.16 0.82
N GLN A 124 -25.03 -21.07 2.07
CA GLN A 124 -25.52 -21.85 3.22
C GLN A 124 -25.43 -23.36 3.03
N GLU A 125 -24.52 -23.82 2.15
CA GLU A 125 -24.26 -25.24 1.99
C GLU A 125 -23.27 -25.74 3.06
N GLN A 126 -23.74 -26.61 3.95
CA GLN A 126 -22.97 -27.12 5.09
C GLN A 126 -21.58 -27.66 4.72
N ARG A 127 -21.44 -28.26 3.53
CA ARG A 127 -20.15 -28.76 3.02
C ARG A 127 -19.01 -27.75 3.12
N TYR A 128 -19.30 -26.46 2.93
CA TYR A 128 -18.27 -25.42 2.97
C TYR A 128 -17.81 -25.13 4.40
N ALA A 129 -18.73 -25.09 5.37
CA ALA A 129 -18.36 -25.01 6.78
C ALA A 129 -17.56 -26.25 7.22
N ASP A 130 -17.94 -27.44 6.74
CA ASP A 130 -17.23 -28.70 7.04
C ASP A 130 -15.81 -28.72 6.45
N LEU A 131 -15.64 -28.26 5.20
CA LEU A 131 -14.32 -28.11 4.58
C LEU A 131 -13.45 -27.10 5.31
N ALA A 132 -14.05 -25.98 5.75
CA ALA A 132 -13.34 -24.99 6.57
C ALA A 132 -12.86 -25.61 7.89
N ARG A 133 -13.72 -26.36 8.58
CA ARG A 133 -13.37 -27.09 9.80
C ARG A 133 -12.20 -28.06 9.57
N GLN A 134 -12.30 -28.93 8.57
CA GLN A 134 -11.24 -29.90 8.26
C GLN A 134 -9.90 -29.21 7.96
N ALA A 135 -9.94 -28.06 7.28
CA ALA A 135 -8.75 -27.25 7.05
C ALA A 135 -8.19 -26.63 8.35
N VAL A 136 -9.03 -26.11 9.26
CA VAL A 136 -8.59 -25.64 10.58
C VAL A 136 -7.98 -26.78 11.41
N GLU A 137 -8.58 -27.96 11.40
CA GLU A 137 -8.05 -29.15 12.09
C GLU A 137 -6.65 -29.53 11.58
N LYS A 138 -6.41 -29.46 10.25
CA LYS A 138 -5.06 -29.64 9.68
C LYS A 138 -4.08 -28.58 10.16
N ILE A 139 -4.50 -27.32 10.23
CA ILE A 139 -3.66 -26.22 10.72
C ILE A 139 -3.28 -26.45 12.18
N PHE A 140 -4.24 -26.82 13.04
CA PHE A 140 -3.98 -27.17 14.43
C PHE A 140 -3.10 -28.43 14.57
N ALA A 141 -3.20 -29.38 13.64
CA ALA A 141 -2.29 -30.53 13.57
C ALA A 141 -0.85 -30.13 13.20
N GLY A 142 -0.62 -28.93 12.67
CA GLY A 142 0.71 -28.41 12.32
C GLY A 142 0.96 -28.35 10.81
N GLN A 143 -0.06 -28.55 9.97
CA GLN A 143 0.08 -28.33 8.53
C GLN A 143 0.47 -26.87 8.28
N ARG A 144 1.64 -26.69 7.67
CA ARG A 144 2.13 -25.37 7.29
C ARG A 144 1.40 -24.83 6.08
N ASP A 145 1.45 -23.51 5.97
CA ASP A 145 1.08 -22.81 4.75
C ASP A 145 1.96 -23.25 3.56
N ARG A 146 1.50 -22.96 2.34
CA ARG A 146 2.34 -23.09 1.13
C ARG A 146 3.67 -22.35 1.28
N ASP A 147 3.66 -21.17 1.90
CA ASP A 147 4.86 -20.47 2.35
C ASP A 147 5.24 -21.01 3.73
N ASP A 148 6.28 -21.84 3.76
CA ASP A 148 6.65 -22.58 4.96
C ASP A 148 7.02 -21.71 6.17
N ARG A 149 7.06 -20.39 6.04
CA ARG A 149 7.29 -19.48 7.16
C ARG A 149 6.02 -19.27 7.99
N TYR A 150 4.84 -19.47 7.40
CA TYR A 150 3.55 -19.34 8.07
C TYR A 150 3.03 -20.69 8.57
N SER A 151 2.57 -20.72 9.82
CA SER A 151 1.99 -21.90 10.47
C SER A 151 1.38 -21.49 11.80
N TRP A 152 0.38 -22.25 12.25
CA TRP A 152 -0.13 -22.16 13.60
C TRP A 152 0.89 -22.65 14.64
N LYS A 153 1.62 -23.74 14.33
CA LYS A 153 2.68 -24.29 15.18
C LYS A 153 4.05 -23.85 14.68
N SER A 154 4.86 -23.30 15.57
CA SER A 154 6.24 -22.89 15.30
C SER A 154 6.40 -21.95 14.09
N PRO A 155 5.61 -20.86 13.94
CA PRO A 155 5.79 -19.93 12.82
C PRO A 155 7.20 -19.33 12.80
N GLY A 156 7.62 -18.87 11.63
CA GLY A 156 8.96 -18.35 11.36
C GLY A 156 9.27 -16.96 11.97
N GLY A 157 8.86 -16.69 13.20
CA GLY A 157 8.95 -15.39 13.89
C GLY A 157 7.58 -14.75 14.14
N TYR A 158 7.56 -13.70 14.95
CA TYR A 158 6.32 -13.02 15.33
C TYR A 158 5.61 -12.38 14.14
N LEU A 159 6.36 -11.89 13.14
CA LEU A 159 5.80 -11.43 11.86
C LEU A 159 4.93 -12.50 11.17
N ARG A 160 5.27 -13.77 11.33
CA ARG A 160 4.51 -14.89 10.70
C ARG A 160 3.43 -15.42 11.63
N ALA A 161 3.63 -15.34 12.94
CA ALA A 161 2.63 -15.71 13.94
C ALA A 161 1.36 -14.87 13.83
N GLY A 162 1.49 -13.54 13.75
CA GLY A 162 0.33 -12.63 13.66
C GLY A 162 -0.62 -12.99 12.51
N PRO A 163 -0.18 -12.99 11.25
CA PRO A 163 -1.04 -13.35 10.11
C PRO A 163 -1.57 -14.79 10.18
N SER A 164 -0.83 -15.73 10.77
CA SER A 164 -1.30 -17.11 10.96
C SER A 164 -2.49 -17.17 11.93
N VAL A 165 -2.42 -16.40 13.02
CA VAL A 165 -3.54 -16.21 13.96
C VAL A 165 -4.71 -15.49 13.28
N GLY A 166 -4.42 -14.43 12.52
CA GLY A 166 -5.42 -13.69 11.74
C GLY A 166 -6.15 -14.57 10.73
N ALA A 167 -5.48 -15.53 10.09
CA ALA A 167 -6.11 -16.46 9.16
C ALA A 167 -7.19 -17.34 9.83
N ILE A 168 -6.93 -17.84 11.04
CA ILE A 168 -7.91 -18.60 11.83
C ILE A 168 -9.03 -17.70 12.33
N ALA A 169 -8.74 -16.45 12.71
CA ALA A 169 -9.78 -15.49 13.09
C ALA A 169 -10.77 -15.21 11.96
N MET A 170 -10.29 -15.02 10.72
CA MET A 170 -11.15 -14.85 9.54
C MET A 170 -12.00 -16.10 9.27
N ALA A 171 -11.42 -17.29 9.45
CA ALA A 171 -12.12 -18.56 9.30
C ALA A 171 -13.27 -18.69 10.32
N TYR A 172 -12.94 -18.47 11.58
CA TYR A 172 -13.87 -18.53 12.70
C TYR A 172 -15.04 -17.57 12.50
N ASP A 173 -14.74 -16.32 12.13
CA ASP A 173 -15.77 -15.31 11.90
C ASP A 173 -16.73 -15.69 10.77
N LEU A 174 -16.19 -16.19 9.65
CA LEU A 174 -17.00 -16.53 8.48
C LEU A 174 -17.73 -17.87 8.63
N CYS A 175 -17.23 -18.80 9.44
CA CYS A 175 -17.81 -20.14 9.56
C CYS A 175 -18.59 -20.37 10.86
N TYR A 176 -18.64 -19.38 11.75
CA TYR A 176 -19.20 -19.50 13.10
C TYR A 176 -20.53 -20.29 13.14
N ASP A 177 -21.55 -19.81 12.43
CA ASP A 177 -22.88 -20.43 12.46
C ASP A 177 -22.96 -21.79 11.71
N GLY A 178 -21.94 -22.13 10.93
CA GLY A 178 -21.83 -23.44 10.26
C GLY A 178 -21.11 -24.50 11.10
N TRP A 179 -20.55 -24.14 12.26
CA TRP A 179 -19.84 -25.06 13.15
C TRP A 179 -20.64 -25.36 14.41
N ASP A 180 -20.49 -26.57 14.93
CA ASP A 180 -21.09 -26.94 16.22
C ASP A 180 -20.45 -26.15 17.38
N ALA A 181 -21.19 -26.07 18.50
CA ALA A 181 -20.78 -25.27 19.65
C ALA A 181 -19.44 -25.72 20.25
N ALA A 182 -19.16 -27.03 20.26
CA ALA A 182 -17.93 -27.56 20.83
C ALA A 182 -16.71 -27.14 19.99
N PHE A 183 -16.82 -27.24 18.66
CA PHE A 183 -15.75 -26.80 17.76
C PHE A 183 -15.56 -25.29 17.82
N ARG A 184 -16.64 -24.50 17.90
CA ARG A 184 -16.52 -23.04 18.10
C ARG A 184 -15.76 -22.70 19.39
N GLN A 185 -16.12 -23.33 20.51
CA GLN A 185 -15.42 -23.13 21.77
C GLN A 185 -13.94 -23.50 21.66
N GLN A 186 -13.63 -24.65 21.04
CA GLN A 186 -12.25 -25.08 20.80
C GLN A 186 -11.44 -24.02 20.04
N VAL A 187 -12.00 -23.46 18.96
CA VAL A 187 -11.30 -22.45 18.15
C VAL A 187 -11.16 -21.12 18.89
N ALA A 188 -12.20 -20.66 19.60
CA ALA A 188 -12.15 -19.42 20.38
C ALA A 188 -11.09 -19.49 21.48
N GLN A 189 -11.06 -20.60 22.22
CA GLN A 189 -10.06 -20.88 23.25
C GLN A 189 -8.65 -20.98 22.66
N ALA A 190 -8.50 -21.65 21.50
CA ALA A 190 -7.23 -21.74 20.80
C ALA A 190 -6.71 -20.38 20.30
N LEU A 191 -7.61 -19.46 19.90
CA LEU A 191 -7.25 -18.08 19.55
C LEU A 191 -6.82 -17.28 20.78
N LEU A 192 -7.61 -17.28 21.86
CA LEU A 192 -7.33 -16.51 23.08
C LEU A 192 -6.02 -16.93 23.74
N HIS A 193 -5.79 -18.24 23.81
CA HIS A 193 -4.61 -18.84 24.42
C HIS A 193 -3.59 -19.32 23.39
N TYR A 194 -3.56 -18.68 22.22
CA TYR A 194 -2.63 -19.05 21.16
C TYR A 194 -1.19 -19.06 21.69
N ASP A 195 -0.50 -20.17 21.40
CA ASP A 195 0.92 -20.36 21.63
C ASP A 195 1.57 -20.99 20.39
N GLY A 196 2.30 -20.17 19.65
CA GLY A 196 3.07 -20.60 18.48
C GLY A 196 4.40 -21.28 18.84
N GLY A 197 4.75 -21.43 20.11
CA GLY A 197 6.03 -21.99 20.52
C GLY A 197 7.18 -20.96 20.56
N PRO A 198 8.38 -21.40 20.97
CA PRO A 198 9.54 -20.54 21.07
C PRO A 198 10.07 -20.13 19.70
N THR A 199 10.67 -18.95 19.62
CA THR A 199 11.41 -18.48 18.46
C THR A 199 12.78 -17.95 18.85
N LYS A 200 13.74 -18.06 17.92
CA LYS A 200 15.04 -17.36 17.98
C LYS A 200 15.05 -16.11 17.09
N ARG A 201 14.02 -15.92 16.26
CA ARG A 201 13.87 -14.73 15.43
C ARG A 201 13.31 -13.60 16.28
N ASP A 202 13.43 -12.38 15.76
CA ASP A 202 12.77 -11.21 16.32
C ASP A 202 13.15 -10.87 17.79
N GLY A 203 14.41 -11.15 18.14
CA GLY A 203 14.91 -10.99 19.51
C GLY A 203 14.62 -12.19 20.43
N GLY A 204 13.99 -13.24 19.89
CA GLY A 204 13.64 -14.45 20.59
C GLY A 204 12.43 -14.31 21.52
N GLY A 205 11.96 -15.42 22.08
CA GLY A 205 10.85 -15.44 23.05
C GLY A 205 9.77 -16.45 22.70
N GLN A 206 8.63 -16.36 23.40
CA GLN A 206 7.47 -17.22 23.21
C GLN A 206 6.40 -16.48 22.38
N GLN A 207 5.96 -17.08 21.29
CA GLN A 207 5.02 -16.45 20.35
C GLN A 207 3.57 -16.64 20.80
N THR A 208 3.18 -16.04 21.93
CA THR A 208 1.81 -16.11 22.46
C THR A 208 0.96 -14.91 22.06
N LEU A 209 -0.37 -15.05 22.14
CA LEU A 209 -1.29 -13.91 21.93
C LEU A 209 -0.99 -12.77 22.92
N ASP A 210 -0.72 -13.09 24.19
CA ASP A 210 -0.35 -12.10 25.21
C ASP A 210 0.85 -11.26 24.78
N VAL A 211 1.95 -11.91 24.39
CA VAL A 211 3.18 -11.23 23.99
C VAL A 211 2.93 -10.36 22.76
N MET A 212 2.25 -10.90 21.75
CA MET A 212 1.92 -10.12 20.54
C MET A 212 0.94 -8.97 20.80
N ALA A 213 0.11 -9.05 21.84
CA ALA A 213 -0.83 -7.99 22.21
C ALA A 213 -0.21 -6.91 23.10
N THR A 214 0.62 -7.30 24.08
CA THR A 214 1.07 -6.41 25.16
C THR A 214 2.55 -6.04 25.08
N LYS A 215 3.37 -6.85 24.42
CA LYS A 215 4.83 -6.72 24.33
C LYS A 215 5.30 -6.96 22.89
N VAL A 216 4.67 -6.28 21.93
CA VAL A 216 4.96 -6.43 20.50
C VAL A 216 6.47 -6.40 20.29
N HIS A 217 7.00 -7.50 19.74
CA HIS A 217 8.42 -7.58 19.43
C HIS A 217 8.72 -6.74 18.20
N MET A 218 9.94 -6.20 18.13
CA MET A 218 10.42 -5.21 17.16
C MET A 218 9.87 -3.79 17.39
N PRO A 219 10.62 -2.75 16.97
CA PRO A 219 10.15 -1.38 17.02
C PRO A 219 9.09 -1.11 15.93
N PRO A 220 8.25 -0.06 16.07
CA PRO A 220 7.14 0.21 15.15
C PRO A 220 7.56 0.65 13.74
N PHE A 221 8.84 0.95 13.55
CA PHE A 221 9.43 1.19 12.24
C PHE A 221 9.97 -0.08 11.57
N SER A 222 9.77 -1.27 12.16
CA SER A 222 10.10 -2.56 11.54
C SER A 222 8.86 -3.16 10.87
N ASN A 223 9.02 -3.71 9.68
CA ASN A 223 7.98 -4.44 8.96
C ASN A 223 7.41 -5.65 9.70
N HIS A 224 8.05 -6.09 10.79
CA HIS A 224 7.56 -7.17 11.63
C HIS A 224 6.47 -6.72 12.63
N TYR A 225 6.40 -5.42 12.92
CA TYR A 225 5.54 -4.89 13.98
C TYR A 225 4.05 -5.01 13.64
N ALA A 226 3.62 -4.42 12.52
CA ALA A 226 2.20 -4.33 12.21
C ALA A 226 1.55 -5.68 11.88
N GLY A 227 2.32 -6.64 11.36
CA GLY A 227 1.81 -7.99 11.10
C GLY A 227 1.37 -8.73 12.38
N GLN A 228 2.09 -8.52 13.49
CA GLN A 228 1.68 -9.00 14.82
C GLN A 228 0.39 -8.33 15.26
N VAL A 229 0.38 -6.99 15.22
CA VAL A 229 -0.72 -6.15 15.68
C VAL A 229 -2.02 -6.47 14.91
N GLY A 230 -1.93 -6.60 13.59
CA GLY A 230 -3.09 -6.90 12.74
C GLY A 230 -3.68 -8.28 13.04
N GLY A 231 -2.82 -9.31 13.16
CA GLY A 231 -3.25 -10.65 13.53
C GLY A 231 -3.98 -10.72 14.87
N VAL A 232 -3.42 -10.05 15.89
CA VAL A 232 -4.00 -9.96 17.23
C VAL A 232 -5.36 -9.25 17.19
N ALA A 233 -5.45 -8.11 16.51
CA ALA A 233 -6.69 -7.35 16.39
C ALA A 233 -7.81 -8.20 15.76
N LEU A 234 -7.52 -8.89 14.67
CA LEU A 234 -8.48 -9.79 14.01
C LEU A 234 -8.95 -10.90 14.97
N ALA A 235 -8.04 -11.55 15.69
CA ALA A 235 -8.41 -12.61 16.64
C ALA A 235 -9.31 -12.10 17.76
N LEU A 236 -8.91 -11.02 18.44
CA LEU A 236 -9.66 -10.47 19.56
C LEU A 236 -11.04 -9.97 19.15
N LEU A 237 -11.13 -9.27 18.01
CA LEU A 237 -12.41 -8.77 17.50
C LEU A 237 -13.34 -9.90 17.05
N ALA A 238 -12.79 -11.04 16.59
CA ALA A 238 -13.58 -12.21 16.23
C ALA A 238 -14.18 -12.90 17.46
N ILE A 239 -13.44 -13.00 18.58
CA ILE A 239 -13.89 -13.77 19.76
C ILE A 239 -14.51 -12.91 20.88
N ARG A 240 -14.53 -11.57 20.73
CA ARG A 240 -15.07 -10.67 21.76
C ARG A 240 -16.54 -10.98 22.06
N GLY A 241 -16.86 -11.32 23.31
CA GLY A 241 -18.21 -11.69 23.72
C GLY A 241 -18.71 -13.00 23.10
N ASP A 242 -17.80 -13.89 22.70
CA ASP A 242 -18.16 -15.26 22.32
C ASP A 242 -18.39 -16.16 23.54
N ALA A 243 -19.41 -17.03 23.45
CA ALA A 243 -19.79 -17.95 24.53
C ALA A 243 -18.70 -18.98 24.90
N GLY A 244 -17.71 -19.20 24.03
CA GLY A 244 -16.57 -20.05 24.33
C GLY A 244 -15.52 -19.39 25.23
N VAL A 245 -15.55 -18.06 25.39
CA VAL A 245 -14.55 -17.23 26.10
C VAL A 245 -15.23 -16.06 26.85
N ASP A 246 -16.47 -16.24 27.32
CA ASP A 246 -17.27 -15.23 28.03
C ASP A 246 -17.17 -15.31 29.56
N GLY A 247 -16.40 -16.28 30.08
CA GLY A 247 -16.04 -16.34 31.49
C GLY A 247 -15.36 -15.04 31.93
N ALA A 248 -15.58 -14.62 33.18
CA ALA A 248 -15.15 -13.30 33.65
C ALA A 248 -13.64 -13.03 33.46
N GLU A 249 -12.79 -14.07 33.60
CA GLU A 249 -11.35 -13.97 33.38
C GLU A 249 -11.01 -13.78 31.90
N ASP A 250 -11.54 -14.63 31.02
CA ASP A 250 -11.32 -14.57 29.56
C ASP A 250 -11.85 -13.27 28.96
N ALA A 251 -13.05 -12.83 29.37
CA ALA A 251 -13.63 -11.57 28.94
C ALA A 251 -12.75 -10.37 29.36
N ALA A 252 -12.27 -10.35 30.62
CA ALA A 252 -11.35 -9.31 31.08
C ALA A 252 -10.00 -9.34 30.32
N LEU A 253 -9.52 -10.54 29.98
CA LEU A 253 -8.32 -10.73 29.20
C LEU A 253 -8.44 -10.16 27.78
N ILE A 254 -9.57 -10.44 27.11
CA ILE A 254 -9.88 -9.91 25.79
C ILE A 254 -9.89 -8.38 25.81
N GLU A 255 -10.58 -7.74 26.77
CA GLU A 255 -10.64 -6.27 26.85
C GLU A 255 -9.26 -5.64 27.14
N ARG A 256 -8.45 -6.27 27.98
CA ARG A 256 -7.05 -5.85 28.23
C ARG A 256 -6.21 -5.91 26.96
N TYR A 257 -6.33 -7.00 26.20
CA TYR A 257 -5.62 -7.16 24.94
C TYR A 257 -6.14 -6.23 23.85
N LEU A 258 -7.45 -5.99 23.76
CA LEU A 258 -8.03 -5.02 22.83
C LEU A 258 -7.54 -3.60 23.11
N THR A 259 -7.47 -3.20 24.39
CA THR A 259 -6.90 -1.91 24.78
C THR A 259 -5.44 -1.77 24.32
N SER A 260 -4.64 -2.82 24.50
CA SER A 260 -3.24 -2.82 24.06
C SER A 260 -3.13 -2.84 22.53
N SER A 261 -3.99 -3.60 21.85
CA SER A 261 -4.07 -3.71 20.40
C SER A 261 -4.50 -2.40 19.74
N GLU A 262 -5.47 -1.66 20.30
CA GLU A 262 -5.85 -0.32 19.85
C GLU A 262 -4.65 0.63 19.90
N LYS A 263 -3.94 0.66 21.03
CA LYS A 263 -2.71 1.46 21.19
C LYS A 263 -1.62 1.06 20.19
N ASN A 264 -1.37 -0.23 20.01
CA ASN A 264 -0.35 -0.71 19.08
C ASN A 264 -0.73 -0.47 17.62
N THR A 265 -2.02 -0.46 17.29
CA THR A 265 -2.53 -0.07 15.97
C THR A 265 -2.16 1.37 15.67
N THR A 266 -2.41 2.30 16.60
CA THR A 266 -1.97 3.70 16.52
C THR A 266 -0.44 3.79 16.34
N ILE A 267 0.32 3.08 17.17
CA ILE A 267 1.80 3.12 17.15
C ILE A 267 2.37 2.60 15.81
N ALA A 268 1.77 1.59 15.18
CA ALA A 268 2.25 1.08 13.90
C ALA A 268 2.20 2.15 12.80
N ILE A 269 1.10 2.90 12.70
CA ILE A 269 0.95 4.04 11.77
C ILE A 269 1.90 5.16 12.16
N THR A 270 1.82 5.64 13.40
CA THR A 270 2.55 6.84 13.84
C THR A 270 4.02 6.56 14.15
N GLY A 271 4.49 5.32 14.10
CA GLY A 271 5.88 4.93 14.28
C GLY A 271 6.58 4.58 12.97
N GLY A 272 5.88 3.92 12.05
CA GLY A 272 6.47 3.39 10.81
C GLY A 272 6.27 4.27 9.58
N PHE A 273 5.10 4.89 9.41
CA PHE A 273 4.75 5.62 8.20
C PHE A 273 4.86 7.14 8.37
N GLY A 274 5.22 7.80 7.28
CA GLY A 274 5.08 9.24 7.15
C GLY A 274 3.73 9.64 6.56
N ASN A 275 3.48 10.95 6.50
CA ASN A 275 2.18 11.49 6.10
C ASN A 275 1.83 11.34 4.62
N ARG A 276 2.76 10.83 3.79
CA ARG A 276 2.52 10.46 2.39
C ARG A 276 2.91 9.02 2.10
N GLY A 277 2.84 8.15 3.12
CA GLY A 277 3.01 6.71 2.98
C GLY A 277 4.46 6.26 2.82
N GLN A 278 5.46 7.13 3.01
CA GLN A 278 6.84 6.67 3.08
C GLN A 278 7.02 5.84 4.34
N TYR A 279 7.60 4.65 4.21
CA TYR A 279 7.86 3.78 5.34
C TYR A 279 9.32 3.91 5.80
N ALA A 280 9.53 3.72 7.10
CA ALA A 280 10.83 3.88 7.75
C ALA A 280 11.95 3.00 7.15
N GLU A 281 11.58 1.83 6.64
CA GLU A 281 12.50 0.87 6.02
C GLU A 281 12.41 0.84 4.50
N GLY A 282 11.57 1.68 3.90
CA GLY A 282 11.37 1.72 2.46
C GLY A 282 10.19 0.88 1.99
N ASP A 283 10.07 0.79 0.67
CA ASP A 283 8.86 0.41 -0.05
C ASP A 283 8.46 -1.06 0.15
N GLY A 284 9.42 -1.97 0.00
CA GLY A 284 9.19 -3.40 0.23
C GLY A 284 8.72 -3.69 1.66
N PRO A 285 9.50 -3.33 2.70
CA PRO A 285 9.07 -3.41 4.09
C PRO A 285 7.71 -2.76 4.36
N GLY A 286 7.42 -1.60 3.79
CA GLY A 286 6.13 -0.92 3.96
C GLY A 286 4.94 -1.76 3.46
N THR A 287 5.09 -2.44 2.32
CA THR A 287 4.05 -3.35 1.82
C THR A 287 3.90 -4.62 2.66
N ILE A 288 5.00 -5.18 3.18
CA ILE A 288 4.92 -6.28 4.16
C ILE A 288 4.08 -5.83 5.37
N THR A 289 4.34 -4.63 5.89
CA THR A 289 3.63 -4.04 7.03
C THR A 289 2.12 -3.95 6.78
N THR A 290 1.69 -3.52 5.58
CA THR A 290 0.27 -3.37 5.25
C THR A 290 -0.41 -4.70 4.94
N ASP A 291 0.27 -5.57 4.19
CA ASP A 291 -0.35 -6.72 3.53
C ASP A 291 -0.50 -7.93 4.44
N THR A 292 0.30 -8.00 5.51
CA THR A 292 0.31 -9.13 6.45
C THR A 292 -0.69 -8.92 7.59
N ALA A 293 -1.98 -8.85 7.24
CA ALA A 293 -3.14 -8.72 8.15
C ALA A 293 -3.39 -7.34 8.78
N TYR A 294 -2.50 -6.36 8.65
CA TYR A 294 -2.70 -5.05 9.27
C TYR A 294 -3.83 -4.24 8.63
N VAL A 295 -3.86 -4.08 7.29
CA VAL A 295 -4.95 -3.37 6.62
C VAL A 295 -6.33 -4.02 6.86
N PRO A 296 -6.49 -5.35 6.76
CA PRO A 296 -7.73 -6.01 7.15
C PRO A 296 -8.15 -5.74 8.60
N ALA A 297 -7.19 -5.65 9.53
CA ALA A 297 -7.50 -5.32 10.92
C ALA A 297 -8.06 -3.91 11.09
N LEU A 298 -7.62 -2.92 10.29
CA LEU A 298 -8.21 -1.57 10.32
C LEU A 298 -9.69 -1.59 9.88
N GLN A 299 -10.05 -2.42 8.90
CA GLN A 299 -11.44 -2.64 8.53
C GLN A 299 -12.22 -3.32 9.67
N ALA A 300 -11.64 -4.34 10.31
CA ALA A 300 -12.27 -5.02 11.44
C ALA A 300 -12.48 -4.12 12.65
N TRP A 301 -11.53 -3.23 12.96
CA TRP A 301 -11.70 -2.22 14.00
C TRP A 301 -12.90 -1.32 13.73
N ARG A 302 -13.14 -0.94 12.48
CA ARG A 302 -14.30 -0.12 12.09
C ARG A 302 -15.60 -0.89 12.27
N ILE A 303 -15.66 -2.14 11.82
CA ILE A 303 -16.92 -2.91 11.71
C ILE A 303 -17.28 -3.61 13.02
N ALA A 304 -16.32 -4.22 13.72
CA ALA A 304 -16.54 -4.94 14.97
C ALA A 304 -16.20 -4.10 16.21
N GLY A 305 -15.20 -3.21 16.11
CA GLY A 305 -14.68 -2.45 17.24
C GLY A 305 -15.27 -1.04 17.40
N GLY A 306 -15.93 -0.50 16.37
CA GLY A 306 -16.45 0.87 16.36
C GLY A 306 -15.37 1.95 16.33
N LYS A 307 -14.16 1.60 15.89
CA LYS A 307 -12.98 2.47 15.83
C LYS A 307 -12.54 2.71 14.40
N ASP A 308 -12.54 3.97 13.98
CA ASP A 308 -12.06 4.39 12.67
C ASP A 308 -10.66 5.00 12.77
N PHE A 309 -9.69 4.25 12.26
CA PHE A 309 -8.29 4.69 12.19
C PHE A 309 -7.98 5.50 10.95
N VAL A 310 -8.88 5.58 9.96
CA VAL A 310 -8.57 6.09 8.61
C VAL A 310 -9.21 7.44 8.34
N SER A 311 -10.46 7.63 8.75
CA SER A 311 -11.19 8.87 8.46
C SER A 311 -10.50 10.08 9.10
N GLY A 312 -10.36 11.16 8.34
CA GLY A 312 -9.66 12.38 8.77
C GLY A 312 -8.14 12.23 8.93
N ARG A 313 -7.55 11.14 8.44
CA ARG A 313 -6.11 10.86 8.57
C ARG A 313 -5.47 10.58 7.22
N GLU A 314 -4.96 11.64 6.60
CA GLU A 314 -4.26 11.54 5.33
C GLU A 314 -3.10 10.53 5.40
N ASP A 315 -2.33 10.52 6.49
CA ASP A 315 -1.20 9.60 6.65
C ASP A 315 -1.59 8.11 6.54
N VAL A 316 -2.81 7.74 6.94
CA VAL A 316 -3.36 6.39 6.78
C VAL A 316 -3.91 6.17 5.36
N GLN A 317 -4.56 7.17 4.77
CA GLN A 317 -5.05 7.08 3.39
C GLN A 317 -3.89 6.92 2.39
N TRP A 318 -2.75 7.52 2.69
CA TRP A 318 -1.55 7.48 1.87
C TRP A 318 -0.78 6.15 1.91
N LEU A 319 -1.18 5.19 2.77
CA LEU A 319 -0.69 3.80 2.70
C LEU A 319 -0.92 3.19 1.31
N LEU A 320 -2.01 3.59 0.64
CA LEU A 320 -2.35 3.14 -0.72
C LEU A 320 -2.12 4.22 -1.77
N LEU A 321 -2.47 5.48 -1.49
CA LEU A 321 -2.39 6.56 -2.50
C LEU A 321 -0.97 6.83 -2.99
N LYS A 322 0.05 6.56 -2.17
CA LYS A 322 1.46 6.66 -2.59
C LYS A 322 1.73 5.86 -3.87
N TRP A 323 1.12 4.68 -4.01
CA TRP A 323 1.28 3.85 -5.20
C TRP A 323 0.66 4.48 -6.44
N SER A 324 -0.41 5.26 -6.29
CA SER A 324 -0.95 6.04 -7.40
C SER A 324 0.05 7.11 -7.87
N MET A 325 0.83 7.72 -6.98
CA MET A 325 1.90 8.65 -7.37
C MET A 325 3.08 7.95 -8.06
N LEU A 326 3.48 6.78 -7.56
CA LEU A 326 4.75 6.14 -7.92
C LEU A 326 4.67 5.20 -9.12
N THR A 327 3.49 4.64 -9.41
CA THR A 327 3.34 3.59 -10.41
C THR A 327 3.40 4.16 -11.82
N ILE A 328 4.38 3.72 -12.59
CA ILE A 328 4.41 3.92 -14.04
C ILE A 328 3.81 2.65 -14.64
N GLY A 329 2.60 2.81 -15.20
CA GLY A 329 1.89 1.71 -15.83
C GLY A 329 2.62 1.20 -17.07
N ASN A 330 2.46 -0.09 -17.38
CA ASN A 330 2.90 -0.64 -18.65
C ASN A 330 1.76 -1.43 -19.32
N PRO A 331 0.99 -0.82 -20.24
CA PRO A 331 -0.08 -1.50 -20.97
C PRO A 331 0.45 -2.53 -21.99
N GLY A 332 1.77 -2.64 -22.19
CA GLY A 332 2.38 -3.60 -23.11
C GLY A 332 2.48 -5.04 -22.60
N ALA A 333 2.18 -5.32 -21.32
CA ALA A 333 2.11 -6.69 -20.79
C ALA A 333 0.73 -7.29 -20.98
N ALA A 334 0.33 -7.44 -22.24
CA ALA A 334 -0.70 -8.39 -22.58
C ALA A 334 -0.21 -9.82 -22.23
N ALA A 335 -0.88 -10.44 -21.25
CA ALA A 335 -1.10 -11.89 -21.17
C ALA A 335 0.11 -12.85 -21.13
N TYR A 336 0.79 -13.07 -20.00
CA TYR A 336 1.64 -14.28 -19.86
C TYR A 336 1.76 -14.83 -18.42
N PRO A 337 0.87 -15.76 -18.01
CA PRO A 337 1.01 -16.52 -16.76
C PRO A 337 2.32 -17.31 -16.68
N GLU A 338 2.82 -17.84 -17.81
CA GLU A 338 4.02 -18.69 -17.81
C GLU A 338 5.35 -17.92 -17.73
N LYS A 339 5.38 -16.65 -18.17
CA LYS A 339 6.59 -15.80 -18.05
C LYS A 339 6.70 -15.06 -16.72
N ALA A 340 5.62 -14.94 -15.95
CA ALA A 340 5.63 -14.33 -14.63
C ALA A 340 6.58 -15.06 -13.66
N LYS A 341 6.70 -16.39 -13.77
CA LYS A 341 7.65 -17.19 -12.97
C LYS A 341 9.11 -16.88 -13.33
N ALA A 342 9.46 -16.92 -14.62
CA ALA A 342 10.81 -16.60 -15.10
C ALA A 342 11.22 -15.13 -14.84
N LEU A 343 10.25 -14.19 -14.87
CA LEU A 343 10.51 -12.77 -14.59
C LEU A 343 10.58 -12.45 -13.09
N ALA A 344 9.80 -13.14 -12.25
CA ALA A 344 9.93 -13.07 -10.80
C ALA A 344 11.27 -13.62 -10.31
N GLU A 345 11.78 -14.68 -10.96
CA GLU A 345 13.12 -15.24 -10.73
C GLU A 345 14.25 -14.29 -11.19
N ALA A 346 13.99 -13.44 -12.19
CA ALA A 346 15.00 -12.55 -12.78
C ALA A 346 15.30 -11.25 -11.99
N LYS A 347 14.62 -10.96 -10.88
CA LYS A 347 14.86 -9.77 -10.01
C LYS A 347 14.92 -8.41 -10.75
N LEU A 348 14.06 -8.17 -11.74
CA LEU A 348 14.09 -6.92 -12.49
C LEU A 348 12.76 -6.18 -12.45
N THR A 349 12.68 -5.15 -11.61
CA THR A 349 11.76 -4.01 -11.75
C THR A 349 12.19 -3.18 -12.97
N ASN A 350 12.02 -3.76 -14.15
CA ASN A 350 12.30 -3.10 -15.42
C ASN A 350 11.01 -3.04 -16.25
N PRO A 351 10.51 -1.86 -16.63
CA PRO A 351 9.33 -1.72 -17.48
C PRO A 351 9.61 -2.26 -18.88
N ALA A 352 10.86 -2.41 -19.32
CA ALA A 352 11.20 -3.15 -20.55
C ALA A 352 10.73 -4.62 -20.52
N ASN A 353 10.42 -5.16 -19.33
CA ASN A 353 9.90 -6.52 -19.14
C ASN A 353 8.38 -6.59 -18.96
N GLY A 354 7.65 -5.48 -19.13
CA GLY A 354 6.18 -5.47 -19.03
C GLY A 354 5.60 -5.31 -17.62
N TRP A 355 6.42 -5.22 -16.56
CA TRP A 355 5.90 -5.08 -15.19
C TRP A 355 5.66 -3.62 -14.77
N PRO A 356 4.62 -3.36 -13.95
CA PRO A 356 4.46 -2.07 -13.28
C PRO A 356 5.75 -1.71 -12.55
N SER A 357 6.18 -0.47 -12.73
CA SER A 357 7.47 -0.01 -12.25
C SER A 357 7.33 1.26 -11.44
N PHE A 358 8.26 1.50 -10.52
CA PHE A 358 8.22 2.64 -9.61
C PHE A 358 9.64 2.95 -9.12
N PRO A 359 9.96 4.21 -8.77
CA PRO A 359 11.28 4.60 -8.26
C PRO A 359 11.50 4.06 -6.85
N ASP A 360 11.84 2.77 -6.78
CA ASP A 360 11.92 1.98 -5.57
C ASP A 360 13.01 2.46 -4.59
N ARG A 361 12.68 2.41 -3.30
CA ARG A 361 13.57 2.81 -2.20
C ARG A 361 13.58 1.76 -1.09
N GLY A 362 14.77 1.35 -0.68
CA GLY A 362 14.97 0.38 0.40
C GLY A 362 15.04 -1.08 -0.10
N PRO A 363 15.04 -2.06 0.82
CA PRO A 363 15.12 -3.47 0.47
C PRO A 363 13.79 -4.02 -0.04
N TYR A 364 13.83 -5.25 -0.55
CA TYR A 364 12.67 -6.04 -0.99
C TYR A 364 11.69 -5.33 -1.94
N PRO A 365 12.14 -4.59 -2.97
CA PRO A 365 11.24 -3.90 -3.89
C PRO A 365 10.25 -4.85 -4.59
N HIS A 366 10.60 -6.13 -4.72
CA HIS A 366 9.72 -7.16 -5.23
C HIS A 366 8.42 -7.33 -4.41
N ASN A 367 8.36 -6.97 -3.13
CA ASN A 367 7.12 -7.13 -2.37
C ASN A 367 6.03 -6.14 -2.78
N VAL A 368 6.35 -5.05 -3.47
CA VAL A 368 5.33 -4.09 -3.91
C VAL A 368 4.46 -4.65 -5.02
N TYR A 369 5.10 -5.18 -6.07
CA TYR A 369 4.40 -5.66 -7.27
C TYR A 369 4.83 -7.05 -7.71
N SER A 370 5.44 -7.90 -6.89
CA SER A 370 5.60 -9.32 -7.29
C SER A 370 4.26 -10.05 -7.41
N ARG A 371 3.25 -9.55 -6.68
CA ARG A 371 1.91 -10.14 -6.62
C ARG A 371 1.96 -11.62 -6.20
N ALA A 372 2.94 -11.96 -5.37
CA ALA A 372 3.24 -13.31 -4.93
C ALA A 372 3.43 -13.36 -3.41
N GLY A 373 3.08 -14.49 -2.80
CA GLY A 373 3.24 -14.67 -1.37
C GLY A 373 2.25 -13.83 -0.54
N SER A 374 2.31 -14.02 0.78
CA SER A 374 1.45 -13.29 1.73
C SER A 374 1.96 -11.87 2.03
N SER A 375 3.27 -11.59 1.79
CA SER A 375 3.90 -10.31 2.13
C SER A 375 4.06 -9.32 0.96
N GLY A 376 3.48 -9.62 -0.21
CA GLY A 376 3.65 -8.78 -1.40
C GLY A 376 2.53 -8.93 -2.43
N SER A 377 1.30 -9.01 -1.95
CA SER A 377 0.09 -9.18 -2.78
C SER A 377 -1.15 -8.70 -2.03
N GLY A 378 -2.21 -8.34 -2.76
CA GLY A 378 -3.51 -8.04 -2.18
C GLY A 378 -3.65 -6.61 -1.63
N LEU A 379 -2.70 -5.74 -1.95
CA LEU A 379 -2.70 -4.32 -1.59
C LEU A 379 -4.05 -3.64 -1.90
N PHE A 380 -4.62 -3.88 -3.09
CA PHE A 380 -5.87 -3.27 -3.53
C PHE A 380 -7.09 -4.01 -2.97
N ALA A 381 -7.09 -5.35 -3.00
CA ALA A 381 -8.20 -6.15 -2.46
C ALA A 381 -8.49 -5.83 -0.98
N GLN A 382 -7.43 -5.66 -0.18
CA GLN A 382 -7.54 -5.24 1.21
C GLN A 382 -7.77 -3.73 1.31
N GLY A 383 -7.04 -2.95 0.52
CA GLY A 383 -7.03 -1.50 0.60
C GLY A 383 -8.38 -0.84 0.34
N PHE A 384 -9.19 -1.39 -0.57
CA PHE A 384 -10.55 -0.89 -0.80
C PHE A 384 -11.47 -1.00 0.42
N GLY A 385 -11.16 -1.87 1.38
CA GLY A 385 -11.90 -2.00 2.64
C GLY A 385 -11.70 -0.82 3.59
N ILE A 386 -10.59 -0.10 3.44
CA ILE A 386 -10.25 1.05 4.28
C ILE A 386 -10.30 2.39 3.54
N ALA A 387 -10.18 2.37 2.20
CA ALA A 387 -10.17 3.57 1.38
C ALA A 387 -11.47 4.38 1.52
N PRO A 388 -11.39 5.70 1.78
CA PRO A 388 -12.52 6.61 1.68
C PRO A 388 -13.19 6.52 0.29
N ALA A 389 -14.51 6.70 0.24
CA ALA A 389 -15.29 6.49 -0.97
C ALA A 389 -14.80 7.35 -2.15
N GLU A 390 -14.42 8.60 -1.87
CA GLU A 390 -13.90 9.58 -2.81
C GLU A 390 -12.53 9.21 -3.40
N LEU A 391 -11.79 8.33 -2.74
CA LEU A 391 -10.46 7.86 -3.18
C LEU A 391 -10.51 6.49 -3.88
N LYS A 392 -11.61 5.74 -3.77
CA LYS A 392 -11.79 4.46 -4.47
C LYS A 392 -11.67 4.58 -6.00
N PRO A 393 -12.24 5.60 -6.68
CA PRO A 393 -12.06 5.79 -8.12
C PRO A 393 -10.60 5.88 -8.56
N VAL A 394 -9.76 6.56 -7.76
CA VAL A 394 -8.33 6.76 -8.02
C VAL A 394 -7.55 5.45 -7.86
N LEU A 395 -7.83 4.72 -6.79
CA LEU A 395 -7.20 3.42 -6.55
C LEU A 395 -7.62 2.37 -7.60
N LEU A 396 -8.88 2.41 -8.03
CA LEU A 396 -9.38 1.56 -9.11
C LEU A 396 -8.65 1.87 -10.42
N TRP A 397 -8.48 3.16 -10.75
CA TRP A 397 -7.67 3.58 -11.91
C TRP A 397 -6.24 3.06 -11.82
N THR A 398 -5.58 3.23 -10.66
CA THR A 398 -4.20 2.75 -10.49
C THR A 398 -4.10 1.24 -10.64
N TYR A 399 -5.07 0.47 -10.16
CA TYR A 399 -5.12 -0.97 -10.38
C TYR A 399 -5.31 -1.31 -11.87
N GLN A 400 -6.31 -0.71 -12.52
CA GLN A 400 -6.69 -1.04 -13.90
C GLN A 400 -5.63 -0.59 -14.90
N HIS A 401 -5.05 0.60 -14.77
CA HIS A 401 -4.07 1.13 -15.75
C HIS A 401 -2.63 0.84 -15.35
N GLY A 402 -2.37 0.69 -14.05
CA GLY A 402 -1.03 0.49 -13.52
C GLY A 402 -0.65 -0.97 -13.36
N LEU A 403 -1.51 -1.79 -12.76
CA LEU A 403 -1.15 -3.14 -12.26
C LEU A 403 -1.73 -4.29 -13.11
N CYS A 404 -2.97 -4.18 -13.57
CA CYS A 404 -3.70 -5.26 -14.22
C CYS A 404 -4.62 -4.75 -15.36
N PRO A 405 -4.06 -4.37 -16.54
CA PRO A 405 -4.80 -3.70 -17.61
C PRO A 405 -5.58 -4.62 -18.56
N VAL A 406 -5.61 -5.93 -18.32
CA VAL A 406 -6.23 -6.89 -19.24
C VAL A 406 -7.45 -7.55 -18.60
N GLU A 407 -7.26 -8.69 -17.93
CA GLU A 407 -8.32 -9.38 -17.20
C GLU A 407 -8.10 -9.16 -15.71
N PRO A 408 -9.06 -8.54 -15.00
CA PRO A 408 -8.90 -8.28 -13.58
C PRO A 408 -8.88 -9.59 -12.81
N ASP A 409 -7.75 -9.86 -12.17
CA ASP A 409 -7.64 -10.90 -11.13
C ASP A 409 -8.11 -10.41 -9.75
N TYR A 410 -8.57 -9.16 -9.69
CA TYR A 410 -9.04 -8.45 -8.50
C TYR A 410 -8.04 -8.49 -7.34
N ASP A 411 -6.74 -8.48 -7.68
CA ASP A 411 -5.61 -8.57 -6.75
C ASP A 411 -5.61 -9.85 -5.90
N ALA A 412 -6.24 -10.90 -6.41
CA ALA A 412 -6.36 -12.21 -5.78
C ALA A 412 -5.52 -13.27 -6.51
N VAL A 413 -4.19 -13.17 -6.38
CA VAL A 413 -3.26 -13.96 -7.18
C VAL A 413 -2.99 -15.36 -6.62
N SER A 414 -2.68 -15.52 -5.33
CA SER A 414 -2.20 -16.82 -4.81
C SER A 414 -2.83 -17.31 -3.50
N TYR A 415 -3.61 -16.47 -2.82
CA TYR A 415 -4.22 -16.81 -1.53
C TYR A 415 -5.73 -16.58 -1.52
N PRO A 416 -6.55 -17.54 -1.02
CA PRO A 416 -8.01 -17.45 -1.04
C PRO A 416 -8.58 -16.20 -0.34
N HIS A 417 -8.03 -15.80 0.80
CA HIS A 417 -8.53 -14.62 1.54
C HIS A 417 -8.41 -13.32 0.75
N ARG A 418 -7.51 -13.23 -0.25
CA ARG A 418 -7.45 -12.05 -1.13
C ARG A 418 -8.68 -11.97 -2.02
N ALA A 419 -9.16 -13.11 -2.54
CA ALA A 419 -10.43 -13.15 -3.26
C ALA A 419 -11.63 -12.89 -2.33
N VAL A 420 -11.57 -13.35 -1.07
CA VAL A 420 -12.59 -13.02 -0.05
C VAL A 420 -12.67 -11.51 0.16
N LEU A 421 -11.53 -10.86 0.44
CA LEU A 421 -11.50 -9.43 0.67
C LEU A 421 -11.81 -8.63 -0.58
N ALA A 422 -11.38 -9.07 -1.77
CA ALA A 422 -11.80 -8.47 -3.03
C ALA A 422 -13.32 -8.56 -3.21
N PHE A 423 -13.93 -9.72 -2.96
CA PHE A 423 -15.37 -9.90 -3.08
C PHE A 423 -16.16 -8.97 -2.16
N ILE A 424 -15.64 -8.68 -0.97
CA ILE A 424 -16.27 -7.79 0.01
C ILE A 424 -16.01 -6.32 -0.35
N ASN A 425 -14.78 -5.97 -0.69
CA ASN A 425 -14.31 -4.59 -0.68
C ASN A 425 -14.29 -3.92 -2.05
N TRP A 426 -14.19 -4.70 -3.13
CA TRP A 426 -13.97 -4.13 -4.46
C TRP A 426 -15.11 -3.18 -4.87
N PRO A 427 -14.82 -2.04 -5.51
CA PRO A 427 -15.85 -1.06 -5.78
C PRO A 427 -16.55 -1.34 -7.13
N PHE A 428 -17.50 -2.29 -7.16
CA PHE A 428 -18.13 -2.78 -8.40
C PHE A 428 -18.82 -1.69 -9.23
N ASP A 429 -19.49 -0.76 -8.56
CA ASP A 429 -20.32 0.28 -9.19
C ASP A 429 -19.61 1.65 -9.25
N VAL A 430 -18.29 1.66 -9.02
CA VAL A 430 -17.49 2.88 -9.08
C VAL A 430 -16.83 2.98 -10.44
N VAL A 431 -17.06 4.12 -11.10
CA VAL A 431 -16.30 4.50 -12.28
C VAL A 431 -14.92 4.96 -11.82
N GLU A 432 -13.88 4.39 -12.40
CA GLU A 432 -12.51 4.84 -12.15
C GLU A 432 -12.32 6.32 -12.48
N ARG A 433 -11.36 6.97 -11.82
CA ARG A 433 -11.05 8.37 -12.09
C ARG A 433 -9.56 8.55 -12.19
N ASN A 434 -9.12 9.29 -13.20
CA ASN A 434 -7.71 9.59 -13.41
C ASN A 434 -7.13 10.26 -12.14
N PRO A 435 -6.02 9.75 -11.56
CA PRO A 435 -5.44 10.32 -10.35
C PRO A 435 -5.10 11.80 -10.47
N GLY A 436 -4.79 12.31 -11.67
CA GLY A 436 -4.47 13.72 -11.89
C GLY A 436 -5.64 14.68 -11.71
N GLU A 437 -6.87 14.17 -11.55
CA GLU A 437 -8.05 14.96 -11.22
C GLU A 437 -8.32 15.08 -9.71
N VAL A 438 -7.60 14.31 -8.90
CA VAL A 438 -7.84 14.18 -7.44
C VAL A 438 -6.57 14.43 -6.64
N LEU A 439 -5.47 13.79 -7.05
CA LEU A 439 -4.19 13.86 -6.36
C LEU A 439 -3.38 15.07 -6.83
N PRO A 440 -2.67 15.75 -5.90
CA PRO A 440 -1.67 16.72 -6.29
C PRO A 440 -0.53 16.05 -7.08
N ARG A 441 0.01 16.77 -8.05
CA ARG A 441 1.17 16.35 -8.85
C ARG A 441 2.49 16.37 -8.08
N MET A 442 2.52 17.05 -6.94
CA MET A 442 3.70 17.25 -6.11
C MET A 442 3.33 17.04 -4.65
N VAL A 443 4.03 16.13 -3.96
CA VAL A 443 3.84 15.89 -2.52
C VAL A 443 5.17 15.72 -1.81
N VAL A 444 5.16 16.04 -0.52
CA VAL A 444 6.26 15.75 0.40
C VAL A 444 5.74 14.88 1.54
N ASP A 445 6.43 13.77 1.80
CA ASP A 445 6.35 13.09 3.09
C ASP A 445 7.24 13.87 4.06
N GLU A 446 6.64 14.65 4.96
CA GLU A 446 7.37 15.57 5.83
C GLU A 446 8.14 14.86 6.92
N ARG A 447 7.68 13.66 7.31
CA ARG A 447 8.31 12.87 8.35
C ARG A 447 9.62 12.27 7.87
N TRP A 448 9.61 11.65 6.71
CA TRP A 448 10.78 10.97 6.15
C TRP A 448 11.50 11.77 5.07
N GLY A 449 10.98 12.96 4.71
CA GLY A 449 11.59 13.89 3.77
C GLY A 449 11.55 13.42 2.31
N LEU A 450 10.58 12.60 1.91
CA LEU A 450 10.46 12.12 0.53
C LEU A 450 9.67 13.11 -0.32
N PHE A 451 10.25 13.64 -1.39
CA PHE A 451 9.54 14.44 -2.39
C PHE A 451 9.17 13.59 -3.59
N LEU A 452 7.92 13.72 -4.03
CA LEU A 452 7.40 13.07 -5.21
C LEU A 452 6.86 14.13 -6.17
N PHE A 453 7.25 14.05 -7.44
CA PHE A 453 6.74 14.88 -8.51
C PHE A 453 6.24 13.97 -9.64
N ARG A 454 5.12 14.32 -10.24
CA ARG A 454 4.53 13.59 -11.36
C ARG A 454 3.91 14.53 -12.38
N ASN A 455 4.17 14.29 -13.67
CA ASN A 455 3.61 15.16 -14.71
C ASN A 455 2.14 14.84 -15.01
N ARG A 456 1.77 13.56 -15.13
CA ARG A 456 0.46 13.05 -15.53
C ARG A 456 0.29 11.57 -15.17
N TRP A 457 -0.90 11.02 -15.42
CA TRP A 457 -1.25 9.61 -15.27
C TRP A 457 -1.90 9.12 -16.55
N GLN A 458 -1.12 8.65 -17.50
CA GLN A 458 -1.63 8.35 -18.83
C GLN A 458 -1.08 7.05 -19.39
N ASP A 459 0.24 6.90 -19.41
CA ASP A 459 0.90 5.85 -20.19
C ASP A 459 2.34 5.60 -19.68
N PRO A 460 3.11 4.66 -20.28
CA PRO A 460 4.50 4.41 -19.90
C PRO A 460 5.45 5.60 -20.06
N GLU A 461 5.01 6.66 -20.74
CA GLU A 461 5.79 7.87 -20.96
C GLU A 461 5.58 8.90 -19.84
N ASP A 462 4.76 8.58 -18.85
CA ASP A 462 4.63 9.35 -17.61
C ASP A 462 6.01 9.58 -16.96
N ILE A 463 6.16 10.76 -16.37
CA ILE A 463 7.39 11.19 -15.70
C ILE A 463 7.12 11.27 -14.20
N VAL A 464 7.89 10.49 -13.44
CA VAL A 464 7.91 10.45 -11.98
C VAL A 464 9.32 10.78 -11.49
N ILE A 465 9.41 11.73 -10.56
CA ILE A 465 10.66 12.09 -9.89
C ILE A 465 10.49 11.84 -8.39
N SER A 466 11.43 11.11 -7.80
CA SER A 466 11.46 10.76 -6.38
C SER A 466 12.79 11.22 -5.78
N ALA A 467 12.76 12.16 -4.84
CA ALA A 467 13.94 12.69 -4.18
C ALA A 467 13.89 12.43 -2.68
N LEU A 468 14.94 11.82 -2.13
CA LEU A 468 15.07 11.57 -0.71
C LEU A 468 16.40 12.17 -0.24
N PRO A 469 16.45 13.42 0.21
CA PRO A 469 17.71 14.11 0.49
C PRO A 469 18.41 13.63 1.76
N LEU A 470 17.67 13.03 2.69
CA LEU A 470 18.22 12.46 3.91
C LEU A 470 17.70 11.04 4.04
N GLY A 471 18.63 10.08 4.03
CA GLY A 471 18.29 8.69 4.30
C GLY A 471 17.86 8.50 5.74
N HIS A 472 17.06 7.48 5.98
CA HIS A 472 16.52 7.13 7.28
C HIS A 472 16.80 5.66 7.59
N LYS A 473 16.68 5.31 8.87
CA LYS A 473 16.99 3.96 9.36
C LYS A 473 15.84 3.48 10.24
N GLY A 474 15.12 2.48 9.74
CA GLY A 474 14.30 1.60 10.56
C GLY A 474 15.14 0.42 11.06
N TYR A 475 14.61 -0.80 10.97
CA TYR A 475 15.45 -1.99 11.19
C TYR A 475 16.40 -2.22 9.99
N HIS A 476 15.94 -1.92 8.78
CA HIS A 476 16.75 -1.71 7.58
C HIS A 476 17.04 -0.22 7.30
N LYS A 477 18.20 0.05 6.68
CA LYS A 477 18.61 1.39 6.24
C LYS A 477 18.05 1.68 4.85
N VAL A 478 17.45 2.87 4.68
CA VAL A 478 17.14 3.44 3.37
C VAL A 478 18.17 4.52 3.05
N PRO A 479 19.03 4.32 2.03
CA PRO A 479 19.94 5.36 1.58
C PRO A 479 19.17 6.59 1.08
N GLY A 480 19.75 7.77 1.27
CA GLY A 480 19.25 9.01 0.70
C GLY A 480 20.39 9.86 0.12
N GLY A 481 20.08 11.10 -0.21
CA GLY A 481 20.89 12.02 -0.98
C GLY A 481 20.73 11.88 -2.49
N ASP A 482 19.85 11.01 -2.96
CA ASP A 482 19.65 10.68 -4.37
C ASP A 482 18.32 11.23 -4.91
N VAL A 483 18.31 11.42 -6.23
CA VAL A 483 17.12 11.81 -7.00
C VAL A 483 16.95 10.76 -8.08
N ILE A 484 15.82 10.08 -8.08
CA ILE A 484 15.44 9.12 -9.11
C ILE A 484 14.52 9.85 -10.08
N VAL A 485 14.95 9.94 -11.33
CA VAL A 485 14.15 10.48 -12.44
C VAL A 485 13.75 9.32 -13.34
N TRP A 486 12.45 9.14 -13.54
CA TRP A 486 11.91 8.10 -14.37
C TRP A 486 10.86 8.68 -15.30
N GLY A 487 11.06 8.57 -16.60
CA GLY A 487 10.00 8.82 -17.57
C GLY A 487 10.52 8.75 -19.00
N LEU A 488 9.60 8.79 -19.95
CA LEU A 488 9.91 8.68 -21.37
C LEU A 488 10.72 7.41 -21.75
N GLY A 489 10.48 6.30 -21.05
CA GLY A 489 11.25 5.05 -21.20
C GLY A 489 12.64 5.05 -20.53
N GLU A 490 13.08 6.17 -19.94
CA GLU A 490 14.38 6.28 -19.28
C GLU A 490 14.25 6.27 -17.76
N ARG A 491 15.23 5.65 -17.09
CA ARG A 491 15.40 5.69 -15.64
C ARG A 491 16.83 6.08 -15.31
N VAL A 492 16.99 7.13 -14.51
CA VAL A 492 18.29 7.59 -14.01
C VAL A 492 18.20 7.87 -12.51
N THR A 493 19.16 7.34 -11.77
CA THR A 493 19.39 7.70 -10.37
C THR A 493 20.60 8.61 -10.29
N LEU A 494 20.39 9.86 -9.88
CA LEU A 494 21.49 10.79 -9.62
C LEU A 494 22.26 10.35 -8.36
N PRO A 495 23.59 10.46 -8.34
CA PRO A 495 24.42 9.98 -7.24
C PRO A 495 24.01 10.55 -5.87
N ALA A 496 24.21 9.76 -4.81
CA ALA A 496 23.99 10.22 -3.46
C ALA A 496 24.82 11.47 -3.13
N GLY A 497 24.17 12.45 -2.50
CA GLY A 497 24.72 13.76 -2.20
C GLY A 497 24.38 14.83 -3.23
N THR A 498 23.76 14.48 -4.38
CA THR A 498 23.36 15.46 -5.41
C THR A 498 22.38 16.48 -4.86
N PHE A 499 21.37 16.00 -4.12
CA PHE A 499 20.41 16.82 -3.39
C PHE A 499 20.29 16.21 -1.99
N ALA A 500 20.83 16.89 -0.97
CA ALA A 500 20.99 16.30 0.35
C ALA A 500 20.70 17.28 1.49
N GLY A 501 20.46 16.75 2.69
CA GLY A 501 20.26 17.53 3.91
C GLY A 501 18.82 17.51 4.41
N LYS A 502 18.61 18.06 5.61
CA LYS A 502 17.28 18.13 6.23
C LYS A 502 16.38 19.03 5.38
N TYR A 503 15.17 18.55 5.11
CA TYR A 503 14.09 19.32 4.48
C TYR A 503 13.85 20.66 5.21
N THR A 504 13.64 21.73 4.44
CA THR A 504 13.30 23.06 4.97
C THR A 504 11.95 23.55 4.44
N THR A 505 11.78 23.66 3.11
CA THR A 505 10.56 24.18 2.50
C THR A 505 10.21 23.44 1.21
N PHE A 506 8.91 23.32 0.94
CA PHE A 506 8.38 22.75 -0.30
C PHE A 506 7.32 23.69 -0.85
N THR A 507 7.48 24.08 -2.10
CA THR A 507 6.50 24.91 -2.81
C THR A 507 6.01 24.16 -4.02
N THR A 508 4.71 24.21 -4.26
CA THR A 508 4.07 23.56 -5.41
C THR A 508 3.40 24.60 -6.28
N GLY A 509 3.36 24.33 -7.57
CA GLY A 509 2.64 25.10 -8.58
C GLY A 509 1.87 24.15 -9.48
N THR A 510 1.17 24.71 -10.48
CA THR A 510 0.31 23.93 -11.39
C THR A 510 1.06 22.85 -12.17
N HIS A 511 2.31 23.14 -12.54
CA HIS A 511 3.12 22.27 -13.39
C HIS A 511 4.46 21.86 -12.76
N GLY A 512 4.78 22.37 -11.58
CA GLY A 512 6.12 22.25 -11.03
C GLY A 512 6.15 22.45 -9.53
N GLY A 513 7.33 22.35 -8.93
CA GLY A 513 7.55 22.68 -7.54
C GLY A 513 9.03 22.80 -7.21
N VAL A 514 9.33 23.44 -6.08
CA VAL A 514 10.69 23.59 -5.57
C VAL A 514 10.77 22.99 -4.17
N ALA A 515 11.66 22.03 -3.99
CA ALA A 515 12.02 21.41 -2.73
C ALA A 515 13.38 21.95 -2.26
N ASN A 516 13.44 22.42 -1.02
CA ASN A 516 14.66 22.94 -0.42
C ASN A 516 15.09 22.10 0.78
N THR A 517 16.41 22.01 0.94
CA THR A 517 17.06 21.43 2.11
C THR A 517 18.04 22.45 2.69
N ALA A 518 18.67 22.10 3.81
CA ALA A 518 19.76 22.89 4.36
C ALA A 518 20.98 23.04 3.42
N ASN A 519 21.14 22.17 2.40
CA ASN A 519 22.35 22.12 1.56
C ASN A 519 22.06 22.21 0.06
N GLY A 520 20.81 22.44 -0.36
CA GLY A 520 20.48 22.50 -1.77
C GLY A 520 19.01 22.79 -2.07
N SER A 521 18.74 23.01 -3.34
CA SER A 521 17.41 23.27 -3.89
C SER A 521 17.21 22.40 -5.13
N LEU A 522 16.03 21.80 -5.25
CA LEU A 522 15.58 20.96 -6.35
C LEU A 522 14.30 21.57 -6.91
N GLY A 523 14.37 22.10 -8.13
CA GLY A 523 13.22 22.57 -8.87
C GLY A 523 12.83 21.58 -9.96
N VAL A 524 11.53 21.37 -10.14
CA VAL A 524 10.95 20.54 -11.19
C VAL A 524 9.86 21.33 -11.89
N ASP A 525 9.84 21.34 -13.22
CA ASP A 525 8.78 21.91 -14.04
C ASP A 525 8.36 20.95 -15.17
N PHE A 526 7.05 20.78 -15.35
CA PHE A 526 6.41 20.00 -16.40
C PHE A 526 5.56 20.88 -17.33
N SER A 527 5.76 22.21 -17.33
CA SER A 527 4.94 23.14 -18.10
C SER A 527 5.27 23.15 -19.60
N LYS A 528 6.40 22.54 -19.97
CA LYS A 528 7.01 22.56 -21.30
C LYS A 528 7.48 23.93 -21.80
N ALA A 529 7.43 24.98 -20.97
CA ALA A 529 7.97 26.29 -21.30
C ALA A 529 9.47 26.22 -21.62
N SER A 530 10.19 25.27 -21.02
CA SER A 530 11.60 25.04 -21.32
C SER A 530 11.89 24.52 -22.73
N GLY A 531 10.87 24.02 -23.42
CA GLY A 531 11.02 23.20 -24.63
C GLY A 531 11.22 21.70 -24.35
N ALA A 532 11.28 21.28 -23.08
CA ALA A 532 11.36 19.86 -22.68
C ALA A 532 10.09 19.38 -21.98
N ASP A 533 9.82 18.07 -22.01
CA ASP A 533 8.66 17.47 -21.31
C ASP A 533 8.78 17.54 -19.78
N ALA A 534 10.02 17.51 -19.27
CA ALA A 534 10.35 17.92 -17.92
C ALA A 534 11.67 18.69 -17.86
N LEU A 535 11.72 19.68 -16.98
CA LEU A 535 12.93 20.39 -16.57
C LEU A 535 13.16 20.12 -15.08
N ILE A 536 14.35 19.65 -14.73
CA ILE A 536 14.83 19.52 -13.36
C ILE A 536 16.05 20.40 -13.20
N VAL A 537 16.07 21.27 -12.19
CA VAL A 537 17.22 22.08 -11.84
C VAL A 537 17.64 21.77 -10.42
N ILE A 538 18.92 21.49 -10.21
CA ILE A 538 19.48 21.23 -8.88
C ILE A 538 20.57 22.26 -8.60
N ALA A 539 20.45 22.92 -7.46
CA ALA A 539 21.48 23.79 -6.88
C ALA A 539 22.01 23.16 -5.59
N GLY A 540 23.33 23.15 -5.40
CA GLY A 540 23.95 22.67 -4.18
C GLY A 540 25.33 22.06 -4.40
N THR A 541 26.03 21.78 -3.30
CA THR A 541 27.43 21.30 -3.35
C THR A 541 27.61 19.94 -4.02
N GLY A 542 26.54 19.15 -4.10
CA GLY A 542 26.51 17.84 -4.74
C GLY A 542 26.58 17.88 -6.27
N VAL A 543 26.19 18.99 -6.89
CA VAL A 543 26.10 19.15 -8.36
C VAL A 543 27.43 18.87 -9.06
N ARG A 544 28.55 19.25 -8.43
CA ARG A 544 29.92 19.05 -8.98
C ARG A 544 30.28 17.59 -9.23
N ARG A 545 29.52 16.64 -8.68
CA ARG A 545 29.75 15.19 -8.87
C ARG A 545 29.05 14.64 -10.12
N LEU A 546 28.13 15.41 -10.68
CA LEU A 546 27.44 15.04 -11.92
C LEU A 546 28.37 15.24 -13.12
N LYS A 547 28.01 14.61 -14.23
CA LYS A 547 28.68 14.77 -15.51
C LYS A 547 27.66 15.28 -16.53
N SER A 548 28.09 16.24 -17.34
CA SER A 548 27.29 16.65 -18.50
C SER A 548 27.21 15.50 -19.52
N GLY A 549 26.10 15.43 -20.23
CA GLY A 549 25.90 14.46 -21.31
C GLY A 549 24.45 14.09 -21.50
N SER A 550 24.17 13.45 -22.63
CA SER A 550 22.84 12.96 -23.01
C SER A 550 22.82 11.44 -23.04
N LYS A 551 21.71 10.85 -22.60
CA LYS A 551 21.43 9.42 -22.69
C LYS A 551 19.93 9.24 -22.96
N GLY A 552 19.59 8.74 -24.14
CA GLY A 552 18.20 8.57 -24.57
C GLY A 552 17.45 9.89 -24.49
N ALA A 553 16.31 9.89 -23.80
CA ALA A 553 15.47 11.08 -23.61
C ALA A 553 15.97 12.05 -22.52
N LEU A 554 17.11 11.78 -21.86
CA LEU A 554 17.63 12.60 -20.76
C LEU A 554 18.91 13.32 -21.17
N ASN A 555 19.00 14.62 -20.85
CA ASN A 555 20.24 15.39 -20.96
C ASN A 555 20.55 16.11 -19.65
N THR A 556 21.82 16.07 -19.23
CA THR A 556 22.34 16.83 -18.10
C THR A 556 23.34 17.86 -18.61
N ALA A 557 23.13 19.13 -18.26
CA ALA A 557 24.06 20.22 -18.47
C ALA A 557 24.49 20.82 -17.13
N LEU A 558 25.78 21.00 -16.94
CA LEU A 558 26.33 21.75 -15.81
C LEU A 558 26.52 23.21 -16.22
N VAL A 559 25.86 24.11 -15.50
CA VAL A 559 25.83 25.54 -15.82
C VAL A 559 26.27 26.32 -14.59
N LYS A 560 27.11 27.34 -14.79
CA LYS A 560 27.54 28.24 -13.73
C LYS A 560 26.69 29.50 -13.74
N LEU A 561 25.99 29.79 -12.64
CA LEU A 561 25.18 30.99 -12.45
C LEU A 561 25.77 31.82 -11.29
N GLY A 562 26.50 32.89 -11.61
CA GLY A 562 27.36 33.57 -10.65
C GLY A 562 28.42 32.61 -10.10
N ASP A 563 28.47 32.45 -8.77
CA ASP A 563 29.37 31.50 -8.09
C ASP A 563 28.76 30.11 -7.87
N ASN A 564 27.52 29.89 -8.30
CA ASN A 564 26.80 28.65 -8.06
C ASN A 564 26.89 27.70 -9.26
N ASP A 565 27.15 26.43 -8.97
CA ASP A 565 27.05 25.36 -9.95
C ASP A 565 25.62 24.79 -9.94
N LEU A 566 24.99 24.78 -11.11
CA LEU A 566 23.65 24.24 -11.33
C LEU A 566 23.72 23.01 -12.25
N ALA A 567 22.95 21.98 -11.89
CA ALA A 567 22.64 20.90 -12.82
C ALA A 567 21.30 21.19 -13.46
N VAL A 568 21.30 21.37 -14.78
CA VAL A 568 20.09 21.52 -15.60
C VAL A 568 19.85 20.20 -16.32
N ILE A 569 18.79 19.50 -15.94
CA ILE A 569 18.43 18.20 -16.49
C ILE A 569 17.12 18.35 -17.25
N THR A 570 17.09 17.88 -18.49
CA THR A 570 15.89 17.92 -19.33
C THR A 570 15.51 16.51 -19.75
N LEU A 571 14.20 16.23 -19.75
CA LEU A 571 13.65 15.02 -20.34
C LEU A 571 12.82 15.40 -21.57
N THR A 572 13.19 14.88 -22.74
CA THR A 572 12.39 14.96 -23.97
C THR A 572 12.85 13.93 -25.00
N LYS A 573 11.95 13.51 -25.90
CA LYS A 573 12.31 12.67 -27.06
C LYS A 573 12.87 13.47 -28.24
N GLY A 574 12.69 14.80 -28.21
CA GLY A 574 13.14 15.70 -29.26
C GLY A 574 14.53 16.27 -29.02
N GLN A 575 14.82 17.39 -29.67
CA GLN A 575 16.03 18.14 -29.41
C GLN A 575 15.98 18.77 -28.02
N HIS A 576 17.02 18.55 -27.22
CA HIS A 576 17.12 19.17 -25.91
C HIS A 576 17.35 20.69 -26.03
N PRO A 577 16.63 21.51 -25.25
CA PRO A 577 16.87 22.94 -25.21
C PRO A 577 18.23 23.23 -24.55
N THR A 578 18.85 24.36 -24.91
CA THR A 578 20.17 24.77 -24.37
C THR A 578 19.99 25.89 -23.36
N ALA A 579 20.52 25.70 -22.15
CA ALA A 579 20.46 26.72 -21.11
C ALA A 579 21.43 27.86 -21.42
N GLN A 580 20.95 29.09 -21.32
CA GLN A 580 21.74 30.31 -21.49
C GLN A 580 21.75 31.08 -20.18
N VAL A 581 22.92 31.58 -19.78
CA VAL A 581 23.05 32.49 -18.63
C VAL A 581 22.76 33.90 -19.12
N VAL A 582 21.73 34.53 -18.57
CA VAL A 582 21.36 35.92 -18.86
C VAL A 582 21.40 36.69 -17.55
N GLU A 583 22.40 37.56 -17.40
CA GLU A 583 22.63 38.34 -16.18
C GLU A 583 22.67 37.47 -14.90
N ASP A 584 21.57 37.47 -14.14
CA ASP A 584 21.40 36.83 -12.83
C ASP A 584 20.52 35.57 -12.85
N HIS A 585 20.12 35.10 -14.04
CA HIS A 585 19.25 33.93 -14.21
C HIS A 585 19.67 33.05 -15.39
N LEU A 586 19.07 31.87 -15.47
CA LEU A 586 19.11 31.01 -16.65
C LEU A 586 17.85 31.20 -17.48
N GLU A 587 18.01 31.28 -18.79
CA GLU A 587 16.95 31.11 -19.77
C GLU A 587 17.08 29.75 -20.44
N LEU A 588 15.97 29.03 -20.54
CA LEU A 588 15.86 27.78 -21.27
C LEU A 588 14.49 27.79 -21.93
N GLY A 589 14.43 27.97 -23.25
CA GLY A 589 13.14 28.23 -23.92
C GLY A 589 12.47 29.50 -23.37
N GLU A 590 11.20 29.40 -23.02
CA GLU A 590 10.42 30.44 -22.33
C GLU A 590 10.56 30.37 -20.80
N GLN A 591 11.37 29.45 -20.26
CA GLN A 591 11.53 29.31 -18.82
C GLN A 591 12.70 30.15 -18.32
N ARG A 592 12.42 31.05 -17.39
CA ARG A 592 13.42 31.73 -16.55
C ARG A 592 13.60 30.99 -15.22
N ILE A 593 14.85 30.71 -14.88
CA ILE A 593 15.25 30.05 -13.62
C ILE A 593 16.22 30.95 -12.87
N ALA A 594 15.83 31.39 -11.67
CA ALA A 594 16.70 32.21 -10.81
C ALA A 594 17.03 31.46 -9.51
N LEU A 595 18.21 31.76 -8.95
CA LEU A 595 18.66 31.26 -7.66
C LEU A 595 18.88 32.45 -6.72
N SER A 596 18.01 32.60 -5.72
CA SER A 596 18.12 33.67 -4.72
C SER A 596 18.26 33.05 -3.33
N ASN A 597 19.31 33.42 -2.60
CA ASN A 597 19.62 32.90 -1.26
C ASN A 597 19.63 31.35 -1.20
N GLY A 598 20.13 30.71 -2.27
CA GLY A 598 20.18 29.24 -2.38
C GLY A 598 18.84 28.57 -2.70
N VAL A 599 17.78 29.33 -2.96
CA VAL A 599 16.44 28.82 -3.31
C VAL A 599 16.16 29.06 -4.79
N LEU A 600 15.78 28.01 -5.51
CA LEU A 600 15.37 28.08 -6.91
C LEU A 600 13.99 28.71 -7.06
N SER A 601 13.79 29.41 -8.17
CA SER A 601 12.49 29.93 -8.61
C SER A 601 12.34 29.77 -10.12
N PHE A 602 11.11 29.54 -10.56
CA PHE A 602 10.74 29.28 -11.95
C PHE A 602 9.67 30.30 -12.35
N THR A 603 9.95 31.07 -13.40
CA THR A 603 9.03 32.07 -13.97
C THR A 603 9.00 31.91 -15.49
N LYS A 604 7.87 32.27 -16.10
CA LYS A 604 7.74 32.37 -17.56
C LYS A 604 7.88 33.82 -17.99
#